data_AF-A0A0F3GVD7-F1
#
_entry.id   AF-A0A0F3GVD7-F1
#
_cell.length_a   1.000
_cell.length_b   1.000
_cell.length_c   1.000
_cell.angle_alpha   90.00
_cell.angle_beta   90.00
_cell.angle_gamma   90.00
#
_symmetry.space_group_name_H-M   'P 1'
#
loop_
_entity.id
_entity.type
_entity.pdbx_description
1 polymer ?
#
loop_
_entity_poly.entity_id
_entity_poly.type
_entity_poly.pdbx_seq_one_letter_code
_entity_poly.pdbx_strand_id
1 'polypeptide(L)'
;MYSTSKEVDFATSLLNGPYSGTNVAKAFETTLASNDRDFVAFADFDHYIPSYNAPAAFVAANIYDGDQKVGVLVFQISVKKINDIMTSNKSWENIGMGKTGESYIVDHTFEMHSDSRMFIEDPAEFFRKLKLSGTPQETIDKIKKHNTTIELINSKEL
;
A
#
# COMPACT_ATOMS: atom_id res chain seq x y z
N MET A 1 -6.22 18.35 7.77
CA MET A 1 -6.63 16.93 7.84
C MET A 1 -6.68 16.52 9.30
N TYR A 2 -7.69 15.72 9.64
CA TYR A 2 -7.79 15.08 10.95
C TYR A 2 -7.57 13.58 10.74
N SER A 3 -6.45 13.04 11.20
CA SER A 3 -6.16 11.61 11.22
C SER A 3 -6.51 11.00 12.58
N THR A 4 -6.88 9.72 12.62
CA THR A 4 -7.14 8.97 13.86
C THR A 4 -5.85 8.50 14.52
N SER A 5 -4.82 8.16 13.73
CA SER A 5 -3.50 7.72 14.19
C SER A 5 -2.67 8.83 14.85
N LYS A 6 -3.02 10.11 14.62
CA LYS A 6 -2.33 11.29 15.18
C LYS A 6 -0.82 11.33 14.86
N GLU A 7 -0.45 10.90 13.66
CA GLU A 7 0.92 10.99 13.17
C GLU A 7 1.27 12.43 12.78
N VAL A 8 2.44 12.63 12.17
CA VAL A 8 2.95 13.96 11.78
C VAL A 8 2.10 14.69 10.73
N ASP A 9 1.17 13.98 10.09
CA ASP A 9 0.16 14.50 9.17
C ASP A 9 -1.08 15.08 9.87
N PHE A 10 -1.20 14.87 11.18
CA PHE A 10 -2.30 15.37 11.96
C PHE A 10 -2.29 16.90 12.01
N ALA A 11 -3.46 17.51 11.80
CA ALA A 11 -3.65 18.96 11.81
C ALA A 11 -2.84 19.71 10.72
N THR A 12 -2.30 19.03 9.71
CA THR A 12 -1.70 19.68 8.54
C THR A 12 -2.71 19.83 7.40
N SER A 13 -2.40 20.65 6.40
CA SER A 13 -3.21 20.78 5.19
C SER A 13 -2.75 19.81 4.10
N LEU A 14 -3.69 19.16 3.42
CA LEU A 14 -3.42 18.39 2.20
C LEU A 14 -3.39 19.27 0.94
N LEU A 15 -3.84 20.52 1.01
CA LEU A 15 -3.86 21.44 -0.13
C LEU A 15 -2.59 22.29 -0.23
N ASN A 16 -2.07 22.73 0.91
CA ASN A 16 -0.96 23.69 0.98
C ASN A 16 -0.01 23.43 2.15
N GLY A 17 -0.08 22.24 2.75
CA GLY A 17 0.83 21.81 3.80
C GLY A 17 1.97 20.92 3.29
N PRO A 18 2.80 20.38 4.20
CA PRO A 18 3.99 19.61 3.84
C PRO A 18 3.71 18.32 3.07
N TYR A 19 2.47 17.83 3.09
CA TYR A 19 2.06 16.57 2.44
C TYR A 19 1.19 16.78 1.19
N SER A 20 1.10 18.00 0.65
CA SER A 20 0.26 18.27 -0.53
C SER A 20 0.70 17.57 -1.82
N GLY A 21 1.96 17.16 -1.91
CA GLY A 21 2.48 16.38 -3.05
C GLY A 21 2.25 14.87 -2.98
N THR A 22 1.68 14.37 -1.88
CA THR A 22 1.55 12.93 -1.62
C THR A 22 0.37 12.30 -2.35
N ASN A 23 0.38 10.97 -2.48
CA ASN A 23 -0.72 10.22 -3.08
C ASN A 23 -2.07 10.44 -2.36
N VAL A 24 -2.08 10.56 -1.02
CA VAL A 24 -3.29 10.90 -0.26
C VAL A 24 -3.83 12.30 -0.57
N ALA A 25 -2.95 13.29 -0.80
CA ALA A 25 -3.38 14.63 -1.19
C ALA A 25 -4.04 14.61 -2.58
N LYS A 26 -3.46 13.87 -3.54
CA LYS A 26 -4.05 13.68 -4.87
C LYS A 26 -5.43 13.01 -4.79
N ALA A 27 -5.59 11.97 -3.97
CA ALA A 27 -6.89 11.32 -3.75
C ALA A 27 -7.90 12.28 -3.15
N PHE A 28 -7.49 13.08 -2.16
CA PHE A 28 -8.31 14.10 -1.53
C PHE A 28 -8.79 15.15 -2.54
N GLU A 29 -7.88 15.73 -3.33
CA GLU A 29 -8.21 16.76 -4.33
C GLU A 29 -9.15 16.23 -5.43
N THR A 30 -8.85 15.04 -5.95
CA THR A 30 -9.68 14.39 -6.98
C THR A 30 -11.09 14.13 -6.46
N THR A 31 -11.20 13.64 -5.23
CA THR A 31 -12.50 13.38 -4.58
C THR A 31 -13.25 14.68 -4.34
N LEU A 32 -12.58 15.69 -3.81
CA LEU A 32 -13.17 17.01 -3.52
C LEU A 32 -13.73 17.66 -4.79
N ALA A 33 -13.04 17.53 -5.92
CA ALA A 33 -13.45 18.07 -7.22
C ALA A 33 -14.65 17.36 -7.86
N SER A 34 -14.91 16.10 -7.50
CA SER A 34 -16.02 15.32 -8.07
C SER A 34 -17.38 15.73 -7.49
N ASN A 35 -18.38 15.95 -8.34
CA ASN A 35 -19.77 16.19 -7.93
C ASN A 35 -20.62 14.91 -7.89
N ASP A 36 -20.05 13.78 -8.32
CA ASP A 36 -20.68 12.48 -8.18
C ASP A 36 -20.62 12.04 -6.71
N ARG A 37 -21.77 11.65 -6.17
CA ARG A 37 -21.91 11.22 -4.77
C ARG A 37 -21.33 9.85 -4.51
N ASP A 38 -21.34 9.00 -5.54
CA ASP A 38 -20.84 7.63 -5.47
C ASP A 38 -19.36 7.55 -5.92
N PHE A 39 -18.75 8.71 -6.19
CA PHE A 39 -17.36 8.78 -6.58
C PHE A 39 -16.42 8.33 -5.46
N VAL A 40 -15.52 7.42 -5.83
CA VAL A 40 -14.45 6.93 -4.99
C VAL A 40 -13.13 7.10 -5.74
N ALA A 41 -12.18 7.80 -5.13
CA ALA A 41 -10.82 7.86 -5.63
C ALA A 41 -9.95 6.79 -4.96
N PHE A 42 -9.15 6.10 -5.75
CA PHE A 42 -8.06 5.26 -5.28
C PHE A 42 -6.73 5.98 -5.52
N ALA A 43 -5.91 6.09 -4.49
CA ALA A 43 -4.50 6.39 -4.60
C ALA A 43 -3.74 5.10 -4.38
N ASP A 44 -3.02 4.68 -5.40
CA ASP A 44 -2.18 3.50 -5.34
C ASP A 44 -1.03 3.66 -4.33
N PHE A 45 -0.31 2.57 -4.07
CA PHE A 45 0.82 2.59 -3.17
C PHE A 45 1.89 3.61 -3.61
N ASP A 46 2.36 4.38 -2.65
CA ASP A 46 3.53 5.25 -2.78
C ASP A 46 4.18 5.39 -1.40
N HIS A 47 5.43 5.83 -1.36
CA HIS A 47 6.14 6.10 -0.11
C HIS A 47 5.47 7.25 0.64
N TYR A 48 4.98 6.95 1.85
CA TYR A 48 4.28 7.94 2.66
C TYR A 48 5.05 8.26 3.93
N ILE A 49 5.72 9.41 3.95
CA ILE A 49 6.57 9.86 5.06
C ILE A 49 5.89 9.74 6.43
N PRO A 50 4.63 10.17 6.62
CA PRO A 50 3.96 10.03 7.92
C PRO A 50 3.87 8.60 8.42
N SER A 51 3.68 7.61 7.53
CA SER A 51 3.75 6.18 7.85
C SER A 51 5.18 5.64 7.87
N TYR A 52 6.12 6.40 8.46
CA TYR A 52 7.55 6.07 8.53
C TYR A 52 8.21 5.84 7.15
N ASN A 53 7.67 6.46 6.10
CA ASN A 53 8.07 6.28 4.71
C ASN A 53 7.85 4.84 4.18
N ALA A 54 6.97 4.07 4.82
CA ALA A 54 6.50 2.80 4.28
C ALA A 54 5.52 3.06 3.09
N PRO A 55 5.38 2.10 2.16
CA PRO A 55 4.35 2.15 1.13
C PRO A 55 2.95 2.23 1.74
N ALA A 56 2.13 3.16 1.26
CA ALA A 56 0.75 3.31 1.68
C ALA A 56 -0.14 3.62 0.47
N ALA A 57 -1.28 2.92 0.38
CA ALA A 57 -2.35 3.21 -0.57
C ALA A 57 -3.57 3.75 0.18
N PHE A 58 -4.41 4.53 -0.50
CA PHE A 58 -5.56 5.20 0.09
C PHE A 58 -6.81 5.08 -0.78
N VAL A 59 -7.97 5.10 -0.13
CA VAL A 59 -9.26 5.28 -0.77
C VAL A 59 -9.94 6.51 -0.18
N ALA A 60 -10.53 7.35 -1.02
CA ALA A 60 -11.17 8.59 -0.62
C ALA A 60 -12.58 8.69 -1.19
N ALA A 61 -13.51 9.21 -0.37
CA ALA A 61 -14.90 9.42 -0.74
C ALA A 61 -15.43 10.73 -0.12
N ASN A 62 -16.35 11.40 -0.81
CA ASN A 62 -16.99 12.60 -0.29
C ASN A 62 -17.94 12.26 0.87
N ILE A 63 -17.97 13.10 1.90
CA ILE A 63 -18.95 13.05 2.98
C ILE A 63 -20.01 14.12 2.70
N TYR A 64 -21.28 13.72 2.75
CA TYR A 64 -22.42 14.62 2.58
C TYR A 64 -23.27 14.68 3.85
N ASP A 65 -23.77 15.87 4.15
CA ASP A 65 -24.88 16.11 5.08
C ASP A 65 -26.07 16.65 4.27
N GLY A 66 -27.07 15.81 4.04
CA GLY A 66 -28.12 16.05 3.05
C GLY A 66 -27.54 16.26 1.65
N ASP A 67 -27.71 17.45 1.09
CA ASP A 67 -27.16 17.83 -0.23
C ASP A 67 -25.83 18.57 -0.16
N GLN A 68 -25.36 18.89 1.05
CA GLN A 68 -24.14 19.65 1.24
C GLN A 68 -22.95 18.70 1.36
N LYS A 69 -21.92 18.91 0.53
CA LYS A 69 -20.61 18.28 0.72
C LYS A 69 -19.91 18.93 1.91
N VAL A 70 -19.62 18.15 2.95
CA VAL A 70 -19.04 18.65 4.22
C VAL A 70 -17.59 18.24 4.43
N GLY A 71 -17.07 17.31 3.62
CA GLY A 71 -15.67 16.92 3.68
C GLY A 71 -15.35 15.73 2.79
N VAL A 72 -14.14 15.19 2.99
CA VAL A 72 -13.66 13.98 2.33
C VAL A 72 -13.19 13.02 3.41
N LEU A 73 -13.70 11.79 3.37
CA LEU A 73 -13.21 10.67 4.15
C LEU A 73 -12.08 10.00 3.39
N VAL A 74 -10.98 9.72 4.07
CA VAL A 74 -9.87 8.96 3.52
C VAL A 74 -9.57 7.77 4.43
N PHE A 75 -9.44 6.59 3.83
CA PHE A 75 -8.93 5.40 4.51
C PHE A 75 -7.61 4.97 3.90
N GLN A 76 -6.61 4.73 4.75
CA GLN A 76 -5.42 4.00 4.37
C GLN A 76 -5.75 2.51 4.25
N ILE A 77 -5.34 1.90 3.14
CA ILE A 77 -5.56 0.48 2.90
C ILE A 77 -4.57 -0.33 3.75
N SER A 78 -5.07 -1.34 4.46
CA SER A 78 -4.24 -2.18 5.31
C SER A 78 -3.49 -3.22 4.49
N VAL A 79 -2.18 -3.02 4.34
CA VAL A 79 -1.24 -4.00 3.76
C VAL A 79 -1.40 -5.37 4.42
N LYS A 80 -1.49 -5.41 5.77
CA LYS A 80 -1.69 -6.65 6.51
C LYS A 80 -2.95 -7.39 6.04
N LYS A 81 -4.09 -6.69 5.90
CA LYS A 81 -5.34 -7.33 5.45
C LYS A 81 -5.25 -7.85 4.01
N ILE A 82 -4.61 -7.09 3.11
CA ILE A 82 -4.34 -7.58 1.74
C ILE A 82 -3.55 -8.88 1.80
N ASN A 83 -2.43 -8.89 2.53
CA ASN A 83 -1.59 -10.08 2.66
C ASN A 83 -2.34 -11.24 3.33
N ASP A 84 -3.09 -11.01 4.39
CA ASP A 84 -3.90 -12.04 5.04
C ASP A 84 -4.88 -12.69 4.04
N ILE A 85 -5.51 -11.91 3.16
CA ILE A 85 -6.41 -12.43 2.11
C ILE A 85 -5.62 -13.19 1.04
N MET A 86 -4.59 -12.56 0.46
CA MET A 86 -3.81 -13.13 -0.65
C MET A 86 -3.05 -14.40 -0.27
N THR A 87 -2.74 -14.57 1.01
CA THR A 87 -2.04 -15.75 1.54
C THR A 87 -2.98 -16.77 2.18
N SER A 88 -4.30 -16.50 2.18
CA SER A 88 -5.29 -17.26 2.96
C SER A 88 -4.84 -17.48 4.41
N ASN A 89 -4.39 -16.40 5.07
CA ASN A 89 -3.75 -16.41 6.39
C ASN A 89 -2.60 -17.42 6.45
N LYS A 90 -1.72 -17.39 5.45
CA LYS A 90 -0.57 -18.30 5.29
C LYS A 90 -0.95 -19.78 5.21
N SER A 91 -2.17 -20.11 4.80
CA SER A 91 -2.71 -21.47 4.76
C SER A 91 -2.80 -22.04 3.34
N TRP A 92 -1.83 -21.71 2.47
CA TRP A 92 -1.78 -22.13 1.06
C TRP A 92 -2.01 -23.63 0.86
N GLU A 93 -1.37 -24.48 1.67
CA GLU A 93 -1.55 -25.94 1.56
C GLU A 93 -2.98 -26.38 1.87
N ASN A 94 -3.62 -25.78 2.88
CA ASN A 94 -4.98 -26.13 3.31
C ASN A 94 -6.05 -25.74 2.28
N ILE A 95 -5.77 -24.75 1.42
CA ILE A 95 -6.66 -24.32 0.35
C ILE A 95 -6.32 -24.95 -1.01
N GLY A 96 -5.43 -25.94 -1.04
CA GLY A 96 -5.12 -26.71 -2.25
C GLY A 96 -4.06 -26.11 -3.17
N MET A 97 -3.30 -25.12 -2.71
CA MET A 97 -2.19 -24.54 -3.50
C MET A 97 -0.90 -25.38 -3.42
N GLY A 98 -0.90 -26.46 -2.64
CA GLY A 98 0.25 -27.34 -2.47
C GLY A 98 1.46 -26.63 -1.88
N LYS A 99 2.66 -27.22 -2.06
CA LYS A 99 3.90 -26.73 -1.44
C LYS A 99 4.49 -25.48 -2.10
N THR A 100 4.08 -25.18 -3.33
CA THR A 100 4.73 -24.16 -4.18
C THR A 100 3.76 -23.16 -4.79
N GLY A 101 2.46 -23.43 -4.77
CA GLY A 101 1.48 -22.49 -5.31
C GLY A 101 1.41 -21.23 -4.48
N GLU A 102 1.31 -20.09 -5.15
CA GLU A 102 1.11 -18.78 -4.55
C GLU A 102 0.21 -17.91 -5.42
N SER A 103 -0.30 -16.84 -4.81
CA SER A 103 -1.03 -15.77 -5.48
C SER A 103 -0.61 -14.47 -4.84
N TYR A 104 -0.32 -13.47 -5.67
CA TYR A 104 0.04 -12.13 -5.23
C TYR A 104 -0.52 -11.11 -6.22
N ILE A 105 -0.61 -9.86 -5.77
CA ILE A 105 -1.05 -8.73 -6.59
C ILE A 105 0.19 -7.98 -7.07
N VAL A 106 0.14 -7.55 -8.33
CA VAL A 106 1.09 -6.59 -8.89
C VAL A 106 0.35 -5.48 -9.58
N ASP A 107 1.00 -4.34 -9.71
CA ASP A 107 0.52 -3.24 -10.52
C ASP A 107 0.82 -3.46 -12.03
N HIS A 108 0.44 -2.50 -12.86
CA HIS A 108 0.72 -2.49 -14.30
C HIS A 108 2.22 -2.46 -14.66
N THR A 109 3.09 -2.02 -13.76
CA THR A 109 4.55 -2.03 -13.92
C THR A 109 5.22 -3.30 -13.37
N PHE A 110 4.43 -4.23 -12.83
CA PHE A 110 4.83 -5.48 -12.19
C PHE A 110 5.42 -5.32 -10.78
N GLU A 111 5.30 -4.14 -10.17
CA GLU A 111 5.64 -3.90 -8.77
C GLU A 111 4.65 -4.61 -7.85
N MET A 112 5.15 -5.19 -6.76
CA MET A 112 4.34 -6.00 -5.84
C MET A 112 3.36 -5.11 -5.05
N HIS A 113 2.11 -5.54 -4.90
CA HIS A 113 1.07 -4.96 -4.02
C HIS A 113 0.60 -5.93 -2.92
N SER A 114 1.18 -7.13 -2.89
CA SER A 114 1.11 -8.04 -1.75
C SER A 114 2.45 -8.77 -1.60
N ASP A 115 2.69 -9.34 -0.43
CA ASP A 115 3.92 -10.08 -0.16
C ASP A 115 3.92 -11.46 -0.83
N SER A 116 5.08 -11.88 -1.36
CA SER A 116 5.26 -13.22 -1.94
C SER A 116 5.29 -14.32 -0.88
N ARG A 117 4.94 -15.55 -1.26
CA ARG A 117 5.00 -16.71 -0.34
C ARG A 117 6.43 -16.98 0.12
N MET A 118 7.41 -16.89 -0.78
CA MET A 118 8.82 -17.13 -0.45
C MET A 118 9.33 -16.14 0.60
N PHE A 119 8.97 -14.85 0.48
CA PHE A 119 9.32 -13.85 1.50
C PHE A 119 8.78 -14.22 2.89
N ILE A 120 7.62 -14.88 2.96
CA ILE A 120 6.95 -15.24 4.21
C ILE A 120 7.47 -16.57 4.80
N GLU A 121 7.62 -17.61 3.98
CA GLU A 121 7.98 -18.96 4.43
C GLU A 121 9.48 -19.22 4.47
N ASP A 122 10.25 -18.65 3.53
CA ASP A 122 11.71 -18.79 3.47
C ASP A 122 12.41 -17.45 3.15
N PRO A 123 12.43 -16.51 4.13
CA PRO A 123 13.06 -15.21 3.94
C PRO A 123 14.56 -15.32 3.59
N ALA A 124 15.24 -16.38 4.05
CA ALA A 124 16.67 -16.56 3.80
C ALA A 124 16.94 -16.82 2.32
N GLU A 125 16.18 -17.74 1.72
CA GLU A 125 16.24 -18.01 0.28
C GLU A 125 15.77 -16.81 -0.55
N PHE A 126 14.70 -16.14 -0.12
CA PHE A 126 14.21 -14.91 -0.75
C PHE A 126 15.32 -13.86 -0.88
N PHE A 127 15.98 -13.49 0.23
CA PHE A 127 17.06 -12.50 0.20
C PHE A 127 18.32 -13.00 -0.52
N ARG A 128 18.55 -14.32 -0.58
CA ARG A 128 19.64 -14.90 -1.37
C ARG A 128 19.38 -14.68 -2.86
N LYS A 129 18.15 -14.93 -3.34
CA LYS A 129 17.75 -14.67 -4.73
C LYS A 129 17.90 -13.21 -5.11
N LEU A 130 17.39 -12.29 -4.30
CA LEU A 130 17.49 -10.84 -4.56
C LEU A 130 18.95 -10.37 -4.73
N LYS A 131 19.87 -10.91 -3.93
CA LYS A 131 21.29 -10.60 -4.09
C LYS A 131 21.85 -11.14 -5.40
N LEU A 132 21.39 -12.30 -5.85
CA LEU A 132 21.85 -12.93 -7.09
C LEU A 132 21.25 -12.28 -8.35
N SER A 133 20.03 -11.75 -8.27
CA SER A 133 19.39 -10.97 -9.35
C SER A 133 19.98 -9.57 -9.49
N GLY A 134 20.82 -9.13 -8.56
CA GLY A 134 21.45 -7.81 -8.57
C GLY A 134 20.58 -6.70 -7.96
N THR A 135 19.54 -7.06 -7.19
CA THR A 135 18.70 -6.09 -6.47
C THR A 135 19.59 -5.23 -5.54
N PRO A 136 19.49 -3.89 -5.58
CA PRO A 136 20.32 -3.01 -4.76
C PRO A 136 20.21 -3.29 -3.26
N GLN A 137 21.32 -3.15 -2.53
CA GLN A 137 21.36 -3.37 -1.08
C GLN A 137 20.40 -2.43 -0.33
N GLU A 138 20.23 -1.19 -0.81
CA GLU A 138 19.28 -0.23 -0.25
C GLU A 138 17.83 -0.77 -0.31
N THR A 139 17.43 -1.38 -1.42
CA THR A 139 16.11 -2.02 -1.58
C THR A 139 15.95 -3.18 -0.60
N ILE A 140 16.96 -4.05 -0.49
CA ILE A 140 16.96 -5.16 0.47
C ILE A 140 16.81 -4.64 1.91
N ASP A 141 17.48 -3.54 2.25
CA ASP A 141 17.42 -2.94 3.58
C ASP A 141 16.04 -2.31 3.85
N LYS A 142 15.40 -1.70 2.84
CA LYS A 142 14.01 -1.22 2.93
C LYS A 142 13.03 -2.37 3.17
N ILE A 143 13.16 -3.49 2.43
CA ILE A 143 12.30 -4.67 2.61
C ILE A 143 12.41 -5.20 4.04
N LYS A 144 13.63 -5.30 4.57
CA LYS A 144 13.85 -5.73 5.95
C LYS A 144 13.29 -4.75 6.98
N LYS A 145 13.49 -3.45 6.75
CA LYS A 145 13.02 -2.38 7.65
C LYS A 145 11.50 -2.34 7.74
N HIS A 146 10.82 -2.43 6.59
CA HIS A 146 9.37 -2.32 6.50
C HIS A 146 8.65 -3.67 6.59
N ASN A 147 9.40 -4.77 6.50
CA ASN A 147 8.90 -6.14 6.51
C ASN A 147 7.79 -6.37 5.47
N THR A 148 8.03 -5.93 4.24
CA THR A 148 7.13 -6.09 3.09
C THR A 148 7.92 -6.01 1.79
N THR A 149 7.38 -6.59 0.71
CA THR A 149 7.91 -6.46 -0.65
C THR A 149 7.17 -5.43 -1.49
N ILE A 150 6.09 -4.83 -0.95
CA ILE A 150 5.22 -3.91 -1.69
C ILE A 150 6.01 -2.67 -2.15
N GLU A 151 5.86 -2.25 -3.40
CA GLU A 151 6.59 -1.11 -4.03
C GLU A 151 8.12 -1.20 -3.93
N LEU A 152 8.66 -2.37 -3.60
CA LEU A 152 10.09 -2.57 -3.37
C LEU A 152 10.67 -3.66 -4.27
N ILE A 153 9.84 -4.51 -4.86
CA ILE A 153 10.26 -5.60 -5.76
C ILE A 153 9.38 -5.60 -7.00
N ASN A 154 10.02 -5.80 -8.15
CA ASN A 154 9.32 -6.16 -9.38
C ASN A 154 9.17 -7.69 -9.43
N SER A 155 7.96 -8.19 -9.67
CA SER A 155 7.69 -9.64 -9.73
C SER A 155 8.50 -10.40 -10.79
N LYS A 156 9.06 -9.71 -11.79
CA LYS A 156 9.96 -10.31 -12.78
C LYS A 156 11.35 -10.69 -12.21
N GLU A 157 11.66 -10.26 -10.99
CA GLU A 157 12.92 -10.58 -10.31
C GLU A 157 12.85 -11.86 -9.46
N LEU A 158 11.67 -12.48 -9.31
CA LEU A 158 11.41 -13.61 -8.41
C LEU A 158 11.56 -15.01 -9.06
#